data_AF-A0A2U1STK4-F1
#
_entry.id   AF-A0A2U1STK4-F1
#
_cell.length_a   1.000
_cell.length_b   1.000
_cell.length_c   1.000
_cell.angle_alpha   90.00
_cell.angle_beta   90.00
_cell.angle_gamma   90.00
#
_symmetry.space_group_name_H-M   'P 1'
#
loop_
_entity.id
_entity.type
_entity.pdbx_description
1 polymer ?
#
loop_
_entity_poly.entity_id
_entity_poly.type
_entity_poly.pdbx_seq_one_letter_code
_entity_poly.pdbx_strand_id
1 'polypeptide(L)'
;MSRKPGSAFVGAAMAFCAALAVSGCNSTQNSLPTAAVAAAPEPPAPGVVGVTIGRELAAADRATAVAAQQEAVASGARKSWRGTHGAYGFIDPGPEAALGGCRDYTHKIFIDGRPQQAKGQACKKPDGGWRVTS
;
A
#
# COMPACT_ATOMS: atom_id res chain seq x y z
N MET A 1 32.80 41.30 22.99
CA MET A 1 32.53 39.84 22.92
C MET A 1 33.28 39.17 24.07
N SER A 2 32.65 39.14 25.24
CA SER A 2 33.29 38.82 26.51
C SER A 2 33.33 37.31 26.75
N ARG A 3 34.53 36.76 26.93
CA ARG A 3 34.78 35.42 27.50
C ARG A 3 35.35 35.58 28.91
N LYS A 4 34.73 34.91 29.89
CA LYS A 4 35.21 34.38 31.20
C LYS A 4 34.15 34.58 32.31
N PRO A 5 34.22 33.90 33.48
CA PRO A 5 34.88 32.63 33.82
C PRO A 5 34.02 31.68 34.71
N GLY A 6 34.48 30.42 34.86
CA GLY A 6 34.52 29.69 36.15
C GLY A 6 33.25 29.03 36.69
N SER A 7 33.31 27.72 36.96
CA SER A 7 33.38 27.18 38.33
C SER A 7 33.21 25.66 38.33
N ALA A 8 34.19 24.98 38.90
CA ALA A 8 34.10 23.59 39.30
C ALA A 8 33.25 23.47 40.57
N PHE A 9 32.38 22.47 40.68
CA PHE A 9 31.91 21.96 41.96
C PHE A 9 31.85 20.43 41.93
N VAL A 10 32.84 19.86 42.62
CA VAL A 10 32.83 18.53 43.22
C VAL A 10 31.73 18.50 44.29
N GLY A 11 31.00 17.39 44.43
CA GLY A 11 30.11 17.22 45.57
C GLY A 11 29.18 16.02 45.46
N ALA A 12 29.65 14.88 45.97
CA ALA A 12 28.81 13.74 46.31
C ALA A 12 27.77 14.14 47.37
N ALA A 13 26.51 13.73 47.20
CA ALA A 13 25.56 13.63 48.31
C ALA A 13 24.52 12.54 47.98
N MET A 14 24.57 11.48 48.79
CA MET A 14 23.55 10.45 48.91
C MET A 14 22.19 11.10 49.20
N ALA A 15 21.14 10.66 48.50
CA ALA A 15 19.79 10.84 49.00
C ALA A 15 18.87 9.73 48.49
N PHE A 16 18.65 8.76 49.39
CA PHE A 16 17.40 8.05 49.62
C PHE A 16 16.83 7.17 48.50
N CYS A 17 17.18 5.88 48.59
CA CYS A 17 16.34 4.78 48.16
C CYS A 17 14.95 4.88 48.82
N ALA A 18 13.92 5.14 48.02
CA ALA A 18 12.55 4.78 48.34
C ALA A 18 12.02 3.90 47.19
N ALA A 19 12.30 2.60 47.29
CA ALA A 19 11.70 1.58 46.45
C ALA A 19 10.28 1.30 46.96
N LEU A 20 9.27 1.67 46.17
CA LEU A 20 7.94 1.08 46.25
C LEU A 20 7.70 0.34 44.94
N ALA A 21 7.61 -0.98 45.07
CA ALA A 21 7.59 -1.96 44.01
C ALA A 21 6.36 -1.79 43.10
N VAL A 22 6.58 -1.53 41.82
CA VAL A 22 5.59 -1.84 40.79
C VAL A 22 5.64 -3.34 40.56
N SER A 23 4.54 -4.00 40.90
CA SER A 23 4.26 -5.41 40.63
C SER A 23 4.41 -5.71 39.13
N GLY A 24 5.56 -6.26 38.76
CA GLY A 24 5.76 -6.87 37.45
C GLY A 24 5.17 -8.27 37.43
N CYS A 25 4.02 -8.44 36.77
CA CYS A 25 3.59 -9.77 36.35
C CYS A 25 4.45 -10.18 35.14
N ASN A 26 5.40 -11.08 35.36
CA ASN A 26 6.06 -11.83 34.30
C ASN A 26 5.34 -13.18 34.19
N SER A 27 4.60 -13.42 33.11
CA SER A 27 4.32 -14.77 32.63
C SER A 27 3.82 -14.75 31.18
N THR A 28 4.63 -15.41 30.36
CA THR A 28 4.28 -16.11 29.10
C THR A 28 4.17 -15.25 27.85
N GLN A 29 5.35 -14.89 27.32
CA GLN A 29 5.54 -14.64 25.89
C GLN A 29 5.30 -15.95 25.14
N ASN A 30 4.07 -16.12 24.65
CA ASN A 30 3.75 -17.15 23.68
C ASN A 30 4.30 -16.68 22.33
N SER A 31 5.54 -17.07 22.02
CA SER A 31 6.20 -16.85 20.73
C SER A 31 5.49 -17.66 19.64
N LEU A 32 4.37 -17.15 19.14
CA LEU A 32 3.83 -17.61 17.87
C LEU A 32 4.68 -17.00 16.75
N PRO A 33 5.02 -17.77 15.71
CA PRO A 33 5.84 -17.29 14.62
C PRO A 33 5.13 -16.09 14.00
N THR A 34 5.85 -14.99 13.87
CA THR A 34 5.46 -13.82 13.11
C THR A 34 5.25 -14.28 11.67
N ALA A 35 4.04 -14.75 11.36
CA ALA A 35 3.56 -14.75 10.00
C ALA A 35 3.76 -13.32 9.52
N ALA A 36 4.58 -13.17 8.47
CA ALA A 36 4.82 -11.90 7.81
C ALA A 36 3.47 -11.18 7.72
N VAL A 37 3.35 -10.05 8.43
CA VAL A 37 2.27 -9.12 8.16
C VAL A 37 2.53 -8.68 6.72
N ALA A 38 1.89 -9.39 5.79
CA ALA A 38 1.62 -8.84 4.49
C ALA A 38 0.98 -7.50 4.80
N ALA A 39 1.73 -6.42 4.58
CA ALA A 39 1.19 -5.08 4.63
C ALA A 39 -0.13 -5.17 3.87
N ALA A 40 -1.25 -4.92 4.56
CA ALA A 40 -2.54 -4.92 3.91
C ALA A 40 -2.38 -4.03 2.67
N PRO A 41 -2.69 -4.52 1.46
CA PRO A 41 -2.52 -3.73 0.26
C PRO A 41 -3.20 -2.39 0.51
N GLU A 42 -2.48 -1.30 0.26
CA GLU A 42 -3.03 0.04 0.38
C GLU A 42 -4.41 0.06 -0.28
N PRO A 43 -5.42 0.71 0.33
CA PRO A 43 -6.75 0.75 -0.25
C PRO A 43 -6.60 1.21 -1.70
N PRO A 44 -7.08 0.41 -2.66
CA PRO A 44 -6.81 0.66 -4.07
C PRO A 44 -7.17 2.11 -4.39
N ALA A 45 -6.16 2.93 -4.73
CA ALA A 45 -6.41 4.25 -5.30
C ALA A 45 -7.38 4.04 -6.48
N PRO A 46 -8.40 4.90 -6.69
CA PRO A 46 -9.39 4.74 -7.74
C PRO A 46 -8.69 4.71 -9.09
N GLY A 47 -8.26 3.52 -9.45
CA GLY A 47 -7.57 3.19 -10.65
C GLY A 47 -8.65 2.72 -11.58
N VAL A 48 -8.87 3.50 -12.63
CA VAL A 48 -10.15 3.60 -13.30
C VAL A 48 -10.45 2.30 -14.05
N VAL A 49 -11.06 1.36 -13.33
CA VAL A 49 -12.15 0.58 -13.86
C VAL A 49 -13.16 1.64 -14.29
N GLY A 50 -13.23 1.92 -15.60
CA GLY A 50 -14.07 2.98 -16.20
C GLY A 50 -15.33 3.24 -15.38
N VAL A 51 -15.61 4.48 -14.98
CA VAL A 51 -16.66 4.82 -13.99
C VAL A 51 -17.98 4.07 -14.24
N THR A 52 -18.33 3.87 -15.51
CA THR A 52 -19.48 3.06 -15.93
C THR A 52 -19.33 1.57 -15.62
N ILE A 53 -18.22 0.95 -16.02
CA ILE A 53 -17.93 -0.48 -15.78
C ILE A 53 -17.77 -0.77 -14.28
N GLY A 54 -17.18 0.17 -13.52
CA GLY A 54 -17.01 0.06 -12.07
C GLY A 54 -18.32 0.12 -11.27
N ARG A 55 -19.41 0.64 -11.87
CA ARG A 55 -20.76 0.64 -11.29
C ARG A 55 -21.52 -0.66 -11.53
N GLU A 56 -21.16 -1.40 -12.57
CA GLU A 56 -21.74 -2.72 -12.89
C GLU A 56 -21.12 -3.83 -12.04
N LEU A 57 -19.95 -3.58 -11.45
CA LEU A 57 -19.24 -4.51 -10.58
C LEU A 57 -19.74 -4.44 -9.13
N ALA A 58 -19.86 -5.60 -8.49
CA ALA A 58 -19.98 -5.70 -7.04
C ALA A 58 -18.75 -5.07 -6.35
N ALA A 59 -18.93 -4.49 -5.17
CA ALA A 59 -17.86 -3.76 -4.48
C ALA A 59 -16.60 -4.61 -4.22
N ALA A 60 -16.75 -5.90 -3.88
CA ALA A 60 -15.64 -6.82 -3.67
C ALA A 60 -14.88 -7.14 -4.97
N ASP A 61 -15.61 -7.34 -6.07
CA ASP A 61 -15.03 -7.62 -7.38
C ASP A 61 -14.29 -6.40 -7.90
N ARG A 62 -14.84 -5.19 -7.68
CA ARG A 62 -14.17 -3.92 -7.98
C ARG A 62 -12.86 -3.78 -7.19
N ALA A 63 -12.85 -4.07 -5.90
CA ALA A 63 -11.62 -4.00 -5.10
C ALA A 63 -10.55 -4.96 -5.65
N THR A 64 -10.94 -6.19 -6.01
CA THR A 64 -10.06 -7.19 -6.63
C THR A 64 -9.51 -6.71 -7.97
N ALA A 65 -10.37 -6.12 -8.81
CA ALA A 65 -10.01 -5.59 -10.11
C ALA A 65 -8.99 -4.44 -9.99
N VAL A 66 -9.18 -3.52 -9.04
CA VAL A 66 -8.26 -2.40 -8.84
C VAL A 66 -6.93 -2.88 -8.23
N ALA A 67 -6.93 -3.84 -7.30
CA ALA A 67 -5.69 -4.42 -6.78
C ALA A 67 -4.85 -5.04 -7.92
N ALA A 68 -5.48 -5.85 -8.78
CA ALA A 68 -4.83 -6.44 -9.94
C ALA A 68 -4.32 -5.39 -10.93
N GLN A 69 -5.05 -4.28 -11.09
CA GLN A 69 -4.61 -3.16 -11.90
C GLN A 69 -3.33 -2.52 -11.34
N GLN A 70 -3.29 -2.25 -10.03
CA GLN A 70 -2.09 -1.67 -9.38
C GLN A 70 -0.88 -2.60 -9.54
N GLU A 71 -1.06 -3.91 -9.36
CA GLU A 71 -0.01 -4.88 -9.60
C GLU A 71 0.45 -4.92 -11.06
N ALA A 72 -0.47 -4.83 -12.03
CA ALA A 72 -0.14 -4.85 -13.45
C ALA A 72 0.70 -3.65 -13.85
N VAL A 73 0.27 -2.45 -13.42
CA VAL A 73 0.99 -1.22 -13.74
C VAL A 73 2.36 -1.20 -13.08
N ALA A 74 2.45 -1.65 -11.82
CA ALA A 74 3.71 -1.70 -11.08
C ALA A 74 4.71 -2.74 -11.60
N SER A 75 4.23 -3.94 -11.93
CA SER A 75 5.09 -5.04 -12.39
C SER A 75 5.51 -4.94 -13.85
N GLY A 76 4.84 -4.11 -14.66
CA GLY A 76 5.09 -4.12 -16.10
C GLY A 76 4.30 -5.20 -16.85
N ALA A 77 3.73 -6.18 -16.15
CA ALA A 77 3.23 -7.43 -16.74
C ALA A 77 1.71 -7.55 -16.71
N ARG A 78 1.17 -8.38 -17.60
CA ARG A 78 -0.26 -8.71 -17.61
C ARG A 78 -0.65 -9.38 -16.29
N LYS A 79 -1.75 -8.95 -15.69
CA LYS A 79 -2.32 -9.56 -14.49
C LYS A 79 -3.77 -9.92 -14.71
N SER A 80 -4.10 -11.19 -14.48
CA SER A 80 -5.47 -11.69 -14.44
C SER A 80 -6.04 -11.57 -13.02
N TRP A 81 -7.36 -11.41 -12.93
CA TRP A 81 -8.08 -11.42 -11.66
C TRP A 81 -9.45 -12.06 -11.84
N ARG A 82 -9.99 -12.57 -10.75
CA ARG A 82 -11.33 -13.14 -10.68
C ARG A 82 -11.98 -12.69 -9.38
N GLY A 83 -13.12 -12.04 -9.49
CA GLY A 83 -13.95 -11.67 -8.38
C GLY A 83 -14.73 -12.86 -7.83
N THR A 84 -15.30 -12.67 -6.65
CA THR A 84 -16.10 -13.68 -5.96
C THR A 84 -17.57 -13.66 -6.40
N HIS A 85 -18.03 -12.58 -7.04
CA HIS A 85 -19.42 -12.41 -7.50
C HIS A 85 -19.58 -12.70 -9.00
N GLY A 86 -18.60 -13.38 -9.61
CA GLY A 86 -18.68 -13.89 -10.97
C GLY A 86 -18.02 -13.01 -12.02
N ALA A 87 -17.66 -11.75 -11.71
CA ALA A 87 -16.88 -10.94 -12.64
C ALA A 87 -15.41 -11.40 -12.66
N TYR A 88 -14.78 -11.30 -13.83
CA TYR A 88 -13.36 -11.64 -13.97
C TYR A 88 -12.74 -10.85 -15.12
N GLY A 89 -11.43 -10.85 -15.20
CA GLY A 89 -10.77 -10.10 -16.24
C GLY A 89 -9.26 -10.17 -16.19
N PHE A 90 -8.64 -9.30 -16.98
CA PHE A 90 -7.21 -9.10 -16.96
C PHE A 90 -6.85 -7.68 -17.36
N ILE A 91 -5.70 -7.23 -16.87
CA ILE A 91 -5.10 -5.96 -17.18
C ILE A 91 -3.86 -6.23 -17.99
N ASP A 92 -3.79 -5.63 -19.17
CA ASP A 92 -2.67 -5.71 -20.08
C ASP A 92 -2.02 -4.34 -20.18
N PRO A 93 -0.88 -4.13 -19.52
CA PRO A 93 -0.27 -2.83 -19.50
C PRO A 93 0.75 -2.67 -20.65
N GLY A 94 0.75 -1.50 -21.26
CA GLY A 94 1.64 -1.12 -22.36
C GLY A 94 3.04 -0.69 -21.90
N PRO A 95 3.95 -0.40 -22.82
CA PRO A 95 5.30 0.05 -22.47
C PRO A 95 5.27 1.35 -21.65
N GLU A 96 6.26 1.53 -20.79
CA GLU A 96 6.48 2.81 -20.10
C GLU A 96 7.02 3.83 -21.11
N ALA A 97 6.39 5.01 -21.16
CA ALA A 97 6.83 6.12 -21.99
C ALA A 97 8.14 6.71 -21.45
N ALA A 98 9.10 6.94 -22.35
CA ALA A 98 10.44 7.43 -21.99
C ALA A 98 10.44 8.82 -21.32
N LEU A 99 9.44 9.66 -21.63
CA LEU A 99 9.28 11.00 -21.05
C LEU A 99 8.10 10.97 -20.08
N GLY A 100 8.38 11.09 -18.78
CA GLY A 100 7.36 11.22 -17.73
C GLY A 100 6.94 9.94 -17.02
N GLY A 101 7.45 8.76 -17.42
CA GLY A 101 7.25 7.50 -16.69
C GLY A 101 5.78 7.07 -16.61
N CYS A 102 4.96 7.46 -17.59
CA CYS A 102 3.57 7.01 -17.68
C CYS A 102 3.46 5.80 -18.60
N ARG A 103 2.50 4.93 -18.32
CA ARG A 103 2.18 3.78 -19.14
C ARG A 103 0.68 3.67 -19.34
N ASP A 104 0.29 3.39 -20.57
CA ASP A 104 -1.10 3.07 -20.85
C ASP A 104 -1.37 1.63 -20.43
N TYR A 105 -2.62 1.32 -20.09
CA TYR A 105 -3.05 -0.05 -19.85
C TYR A 105 -4.45 -0.30 -20.40
N THR A 106 -4.71 -1.55 -20.71
CA THR A 106 -6.02 -2.02 -21.17
C THR A 106 -6.56 -3.04 -20.18
N HIS A 107 -7.75 -2.79 -19.65
CA HIS A 107 -8.44 -3.68 -18.72
C HIS A 107 -9.62 -4.33 -19.44
N LYS A 108 -9.56 -5.65 -19.65
CA LYS A 108 -10.72 -6.42 -20.13
C LYS A 108 -11.43 -7.06 -18.94
N ILE A 109 -12.73 -6.86 -18.86
CA ILE A 109 -13.59 -7.28 -17.75
C ILE A 109 -14.77 -8.03 -18.36
N PHE A 110 -15.17 -9.13 -17.75
CA PHE A 110 -16.33 -9.91 -18.15
C PHE A 110 -17.34 -9.84 -17.01
N ILE A 111 -18.53 -9.32 -17.29
CA ILE A 111 -19.66 -9.22 -16.36
C ILE A 111 -20.81 -9.97 -17.00
N ASP A 112 -21.35 -10.98 -16.33
CA ASP A 112 -22.40 -11.86 -16.86
C ASP A 112 -22.07 -12.46 -18.25
N GLY A 113 -20.79 -12.76 -18.48
CA GLY A 113 -20.27 -13.26 -19.75
C GLY A 113 -20.15 -12.23 -20.87
N ARG A 114 -20.53 -10.96 -20.64
CA ARG A 114 -20.37 -9.87 -21.60
C ARG A 114 -19.00 -9.19 -21.44
N PRO A 115 -18.19 -9.10 -22.50
CA PRO A 115 -16.91 -8.42 -22.45
C PRO A 115 -17.10 -6.90 -22.40
N GLN A 116 -16.45 -6.27 -21.43
CA GLN A 116 -16.27 -4.84 -21.26
C GLN A 116 -14.77 -4.53 -21.36
N GLN A 117 -14.42 -3.38 -21.92
CA GLN A 117 -13.04 -2.94 -22.03
C GLN A 117 -12.90 -1.52 -21.50
N ALA A 118 -12.02 -1.34 -20.53
CA ALA A 118 -11.53 -0.04 -20.11
C ALA A 118 -10.11 0.17 -20.64
N LYS A 119 -9.77 1.41 -20.93
CA LYS A 119 -8.39 1.84 -21.13
C LYS A 119 -8.11 2.92 -20.11
N GLY A 120 -6.90 2.95 -19.61
CA GLY A 120 -6.45 3.97 -18.68
C GLY A 120 -4.97 4.20 -18.81
N GLN A 121 -4.49 5.13 -18.01
CA GLN A 121 -3.07 5.46 -17.94
C GLN A 121 -2.63 5.47 -16.49
N ALA A 122 -1.43 4.96 -16.23
CA ALA A 122 -0.79 5.01 -14.92
C ALA A 122 0.56 5.70 -15.03
N CYS A 123 0.78 6.72 -14.20
CA CYS A 123 2.03 7.46 -14.14
C CYS A 123 2.83 7.06 -12.91
N LYS A 124 4.12 6.82 -13.11
CA LYS A 124 5.07 6.61 -12.04
C LYS A 124 5.25 7.90 -11.27
N LYS A 125 5.16 7.80 -9.95
CA LYS A 125 5.38 8.90 -9.02
C LYS A 125 6.90 9.02 -8.72
N PRO A 126 7.37 10.18 -8.26
CA PRO A 126 8.77 10.37 -7.85
C PRO A 126 9.22 9.44 -6.72
N ASP A 127 8.28 8.96 -5.90
CA ASP A 127 8.51 8.02 -4.79
C ASP A 127 8.67 6.55 -5.25
N GLY A 128 8.55 6.28 -6.56
CA GLY A 128 8.64 4.95 -7.14
C GLY A 128 7.32 4.18 -7.20
N GLY A 129 6.25 4.70 -6.58
CA GLY A 129 4.91 4.13 -6.69
C GLY A 129 4.24 4.46 -8.03
N TRP A 130 3.13 3.80 -8.33
CA TRP A 130 2.33 4.09 -9.52
C TRP A 130 1.01 4.74 -9.13
N ARG A 131 0.59 5.73 -9.91
CA ARG A 131 -0.72 6.36 -9.76
C ARG A 131 -1.47 6.28 -11.07
N VAL A 132 -2.65 5.69 -11.02
CA VAL A 132 -3.57 5.66 -12.15
C VAL A 132 -4.22 7.04 -12.28
N THR A 133 -4.22 7.59 -13.49
CA THR A 133 -4.67 8.97 -13.78
C THR A 133 -5.93 9.05 -14.63
N SER A 134 -6.25 7.99 -15.37
CA SER A 134 -7.35 7.93 -16.34
C SER A 134 -7.95 6.54 -16.41
#